data_AF-A0A662JAB7-F1
#
_entry.id   AF-A0A662JAB7-F1
#
_cell.length_a   1.000
_cell.length_b   1.000
_cell.length_c   1.000
_cell.angle_alpha   90.00
_cell.angle_beta   90.00
_cell.angle_gamma   90.00
#
_symmetry.space_group_name_H-M   'P 1'
#
loop_
_entity.id
_entity.type
_entity.pdbx_description
1 polymer ?
#
loop_
_entity_poly.entity_id
_entity_poly.type
_entity_poly.pdbx_seq_one_letter_code
_entity_poly.pdbx_strand_id
1 'polypeptide(L)'
;TNGSRPDVLKALIEEGLVDHVAMDVKAPLNPEAYSRLTGVDGAWAVKRVEETIKLCRASGVKLEVRTTVVPGMIGEEEVASIASSIAECDYYILNQFVPSETVLNPDFRKLPATPREVLLKLARIVYDSGFREVYVRTRERGLEKFHPLS
;
A
#
# COMPACT_ATOMS: atom_id res chain seq x y z
N THR A 1 5.58 -8.51 -0.81
CA THR A 1 6.06 -8.51 0.60
C THR A 1 5.26 -7.49 1.41
N ASN A 2 5.30 -7.52 2.74
CA ASN A 2 4.75 -6.47 3.60
C ASN A 2 5.82 -5.49 4.13
N GLY A 3 7.07 -5.60 3.64
CA GLY A 3 8.17 -4.72 4.02
C GLY A 3 8.80 -4.98 5.40
N SER A 4 8.39 -6.03 6.12
CA SER A 4 8.88 -6.29 7.49
C SER A 4 10.24 -6.99 7.57
N ARG A 5 10.82 -7.43 6.44
CA ARG A 5 12.08 -8.20 6.37
C ARG A 5 13.09 -7.57 5.38
N PRO A 6 13.60 -6.36 5.63
CA PRO A 6 14.55 -5.68 4.76
C PRO A 6 15.84 -6.50 4.53
N ASP A 7 16.30 -7.25 5.54
CA ASP A 7 17.52 -8.08 5.45
C ASP A 7 17.44 -9.14 4.34
N VAL A 8 16.26 -9.77 4.19
CA VAL A 8 16.03 -10.76 3.13
C VAL A 8 16.00 -10.10 1.77
N LEU A 9 15.33 -8.94 1.67
CA LEU A 9 15.29 -8.20 0.42
C LEU A 9 16.70 -7.74 0.00
N LYS A 10 17.52 -7.32 0.97
CA LYS A 10 18.89 -6.88 0.71
C LYS A 10 19.72 -7.98 0.07
N ALA A 11 19.68 -9.20 0.63
CA ALA A 11 20.38 -10.34 0.03
C ALA A 11 19.91 -10.61 -1.42
N LEU A 12 18.60 -10.59 -1.65
CA LEU A 12 18.03 -10.80 -3.00
C LEU A 12 18.46 -9.73 -4.01
N ILE A 13 18.58 -8.48 -3.57
CA ILE A 13 19.04 -7.35 -4.39
C ILE A 13 20.54 -7.48 -4.68
N GLU A 14 21.35 -7.79 -3.66
CA GLU A 14 22.81 -7.95 -3.81
C GLU A 14 23.17 -9.13 -4.73
N GLU A 15 22.37 -10.19 -4.74
CA GLU A 15 22.50 -11.33 -5.65
C GLU A 15 21.91 -11.08 -7.05
N GLY A 16 21.28 -9.92 -7.28
CA GLY A 16 20.68 -9.56 -8.58
C GLY A 16 19.46 -10.42 -8.95
N LEU A 17 18.78 -11.00 -7.97
CA LEU A 17 17.66 -11.93 -8.17
C LEU A 17 16.29 -11.24 -8.29
N VAL A 18 16.24 -9.94 -8.03
CA VAL A 18 15.00 -9.16 -8.02
C VAL A 18 15.20 -7.82 -8.70
N ASP A 19 14.38 -7.55 -9.73
CA ASP A 19 14.30 -6.26 -10.43
C ASP A 19 13.03 -5.46 -10.10
N HIS A 20 12.07 -6.07 -9.38
CA HIS A 20 10.80 -5.45 -9.00
C HIS A 20 10.27 -5.95 -7.65
N VAL A 21 9.87 -5.03 -6.77
CA VAL A 21 9.28 -5.32 -5.46
C VAL A 21 7.88 -4.75 -5.37
N ALA A 22 6.89 -5.63 -5.22
CA ALA A 22 5.54 -5.24 -4.81
C ALA A 22 5.39 -5.33 -3.28
N MET A 23 5.11 -4.19 -2.65
CA MET A 23 5.01 -4.06 -1.19
C MET A 23 3.63 -3.57 -0.75
N ASP A 24 3.04 -4.27 0.21
CA ASP A 24 1.78 -3.89 0.84
C ASP A 24 2.04 -2.95 2.04
N VAL A 25 1.64 -1.69 1.90
CA VAL A 25 1.69 -0.67 2.95
C VAL A 25 0.30 -0.54 3.56
N LYS A 26 0.15 -1.07 4.77
CA LYS A 26 -1.16 -1.33 5.38
C LYS A 26 -1.76 -0.15 6.12
N ALA A 27 -0.95 0.86 6.43
CA ALA A 27 -1.32 1.99 7.27
C ALA A 27 -0.30 3.13 7.07
N PRO A 28 -0.64 4.37 7.47
CA PRO A 28 0.32 5.46 7.57
C PRO A 28 1.60 5.04 8.28
N LEU A 29 2.76 5.51 7.81
CA LEU A 29 4.08 5.22 8.42
C LEU A 29 4.30 6.03 9.71
N ASN A 30 3.31 5.99 10.59
CA ASN A 30 3.28 6.54 11.94
C ASN A 30 3.06 5.36 12.91
N PRO A 31 3.92 5.17 13.93
CA PRO A 31 3.82 4.02 14.84
C PRO A 31 2.45 3.82 15.50
N GLU A 32 1.79 4.89 15.93
CA GLU A 32 0.50 4.82 16.62
C GLU A 32 -0.61 4.40 15.64
N ALA A 33 -0.68 5.07 14.49
CA ALA A 33 -1.65 4.73 13.44
C ALA A 33 -1.44 3.30 12.92
N TYR A 34 -0.19 2.90 12.69
CA TYR A 34 0.15 1.57 12.23
C TYR A 34 -0.25 0.50 13.25
N SER A 35 0.04 0.72 14.54
CA SER A 35 -0.35 -0.21 15.61
C SER A 35 -1.88 -0.36 15.68
N ARG A 36 -2.59 0.77 15.67
CA ARG A 36 -4.06 0.80 15.73
C ARG A 36 -4.71 0.07 14.56
N LEU A 37 -4.19 0.25 13.35
CA LEU A 37 -4.81 -0.28 12.13
C LEU A 37 -4.40 -1.72 11.80
N THR A 38 -3.26 -2.19 12.29
CA THR A 38 -2.73 -3.53 11.95
C THR A 38 -2.65 -4.49 13.13
N GLY A 39 -2.70 -4.00 14.37
CA GLY A 39 -2.60 -4.79 15.58
C GLY A 39 -1.18 -5.31 15.90
N VAL A 40 -0.15 -4.85 15.18
CA VAL A 40 1.25 -5.19 15.46
C VAL A 40 1.96 -4.01 16.15
N ASP A 41 3.17 -4.23 16.66
CA ASP A 41 4.03 -3.13 17.11
C ASP A 41 4.38 -2.22 15.92
N GLY A 42 3.75 -1.04 15.88
CA GLY A 42 3.93 -0.08 14.82
C GLY A 42 5.31 0.58 14.82
N ALA A 43 5.98 0.73 15.97
CA ALA A 43 7.33 1.30 16.00
C ALA A 43 8.32 0.34 15.32
N TRP A 44 8.18 -0.96 15.61
CA TRP A 44 8.94 -2.00 14.92
C TRP A 44 8.58 -2.08 13.43
N ALA A 45 7.29 -2.13 13.09
CA ALA A 45 6.83 -2.34 11.72
C ALA A 45 7.19 -1.17 10.81
N VAL A 46 6.93 0.07 11.23
CA VAL A 46 7.22 1.28 10.46
C VAL A 46 8.70 1.36 10.12
N LYS A 47 9.58 1.15 11.11
CA LYS A 47 11.04 1.17 10.89
C LYS A 47 11.46 0.20 9.77
N ARG A 48 10.94 -1.03 9.80
CA ARG A 48 11.28 -2.07 8.81
C ARG A 48 10.75 -1.75 7.42
N VAL A 49 9.53 -1.21 7.33
CA VAL A 49 8.91 -0.79 6.07
C VAL A 49 9.71 0.37 5.46
N GLU A 50 10.10 1.37 6.26
CA GLU A 50 10.95 2.47 5.80
C GLU A 50 12.33 1.99 5.33
N GLU A 51 12.96 1.07 6.05
CA GLU A 51 14.23 0.44 5.64
C GLU A 51 14.08 -0.27 4.29
N THR A 52 12.98 -0.99 4.08
CA THR A 52 12.68 -1.65 2.81
C THR A 52 12.51 -0.65 1.67
N ILE A 53 11.76 0.44 1.87
CA ILE A 53 11.58 1.49 0.86
C ILE A 53 12.93 2.12 0.49
N LYS A 54 13.73 2.48 1.49
CA LYS A 54 15.07 3.06 1.30
C LYS A 54 15.99 2.13 0.51
N LEU A 55 15.92 0.83 0.78
CA LEU A 55 16.72 -0.18 0.08
C LEU A 55 16.34 -0.32 -1.39
N CYS A 56 15.04 -0.38 -1.72
CA CYS A 56 14.58 -0.39 -3.11
C CYS A 56 15.08 0.86 -3.85
N ARG A 57 14.94 2.03 -3.22
CA ARG A 57 15.39 3.30 -3.79
C ARG A 57 16.90 3.31 -4.04
N ALA A 58 17.69 2.93 -3.05
CA ALA A 58 19.15 2.97 -3.14
C ALA A 58 19.72 2.00 -4.18
N SER A 59 19.01 0.90 -4.46
CA SER A 59 19.41 -0.11 -5.44
C SER A 59 18.86 0.14 -6.85
N GLY A 60 17.89 1.03 -7.01
CA GLY A 60 17.21 1.25 -8.29
C GLY A 60 16.21 0.13 -8.67
N VAL A 61 15.91 -0.78 -7.74
CA VAL A 61 14.87 -1.79 -7.93
C VAL A 61 13.50 -1.12 -7.89
N LYS A 62 12.67 -1.44 -8.88
CA LYS A 62 11.33 -0.85 -8.99
C LYS A 62 10.49 -1.18 -7.77
N LEU A 63 9.81 -0.19 -7.23
CA LEU A 63 8.93 -0.32 -6.08
C LEU A 63 7.48 -0.05 -6.46
N GLU A 64 6.64 -1.08 -6.38
CA GLU A 64 5.19 -0.97 -6.46
C GLU A 64 4.61 -1.01 -5.04
N VAL A 65 4.01 0.10 -4.60
CA VAL A 65 3.28 0.14 -3.34
C VAL A 65 1.81 -0.18 -3.56
N ARG A 66 1.27 -1.01 -2.67
CA ARG A 66 -0.12 -1.42 -2.63
C ARG A 66 -0.74 -1.02 -1.30
N THR A 67 -1.92 -0.43 -1.35
CA THR A 67 -2.72 -0.12 -0.14
C THR A 67 -4.09 -0.75 -0.29
N THR A 68 -4.46 -1.65 0.62
CA THR A 68 -5.82 -2.23 0.64
C THR A 68 -6.78 -1.29 1.36
N VAL A 69 -7.79 -0.80 0.66
CA VAL A 69 -8.74 0.19 1.20
C VAL A 69 -9.83 -0.55 1.97
N VAL A 70 -9.66 -0.70 3.29
CA VAL A 70 -10.67 -1.31 4.17
C VAL A 70 -11.67 -0.24 4.63
N PRO A 71 -12.99 -0.42 4.43
CA PRO A 71 -13.99 0.57 4.81
C PRO A 71 -13.93 0.93 6.30
N GLY A 72 -13.92 2.23 6.61
CA GLY A 72 -13.84 2.74 7.98
C GLY A 72 -12.45 2.71 8.62
N MET A 73 -11.43 2.22 7.90
CA MET A 73 -10.05 2.15 8.41
C MET A 73 -9.05 2.92 7.54
N ILE A 74 -9.20 2.82 6.22
CA ILE A 74 -8.32 3.49 5.26
C ILE A 74 -9.19 4.45 4.44
N GLY A 75 -9.15 5.73 4.81
CA GLY A 75 -9.86 6.81 4.14
C GLY A 75 -8.93 7.79 3.44
N GLU A 76 -9.44 8.99 3.19
CA GLU A 76 -8.71 10.08 2.53
C GLU A 76 -7.46 10.49 3.33
N GLU A 77 -7.59 10.63 4.65
CA GLU A 77 -6.50 11.01 5.55
C GLU A 77 -5.38 9.96 5.57
N GLU A 78 -5.72 8.68 5.73
CA GLU A 78 -4.72 7.61 5.72
C GLU A 78 -4.01 7.51 4.37
N VAL A 79 -4.75 7.59 3.26
CA VAL A 79 -4.16 7.51 1.92
C VAL A 79 -3.24 8.70 1.65
N ALA A 80 -3.64 9.92 2.00
CA ALA A 80 -2.81 11.11 1.88
C ALA A 80 -1.54 10.99 2.73
N SER A 81 -1.68 10.52 3.98
CA SER A 81 -0.54 10.31 4.88
C SER A 81 0.42 9.25 4.34
N ILE A 82 -0.07 8.11 3.87
CA ILE A 82 0.76 7.08 3.24
C ILE A 82 1.48 7.67 2.03
N ALA A 83 0.75 8.30 1.11
CA ALA A 83 1.31 8.90 -0.11
C ALA A 83 2.44 9.89 0.19
N SER A 84 2.27 10.73 1.21
CA SER A 84 3.30 11.65 1.68
C SER A 84 4.55 10.94 2.23
N SER A 85 4.37 9.83 2.96
CA SER A 85 5.50 9.06 3.52
C SER A 85 6.26 8.23 2.49
N ILE A 86 5.63 7.89 1.36
CA ILE A 86 6.21 6.98 0.35
C ILE A 86 6.53 7.68 -0.98
N ALA A 87 6.65 9.01 -0.99
CA ALA A 87 6.66 9.94 -2.14
C ALA A 87 7.49 9.55 -3.40
N GLU A 88 8.28 8.48 -3.36
CA GLU A 88 9.17 8.01 -4.41
C GLU A 88 9.00 6.49 -4.67
N CYS A 89 7.79 6.05 -5.02
CA CYS A 89 7.55 4.71 -5.58
C CYS A 89 7.22 4.77 -7.08
N ASP A 90 7.59 3.74 -7.83
CA ASP A 90 7.33 3.64 -9.27
C ASP A 90 5.85 3.45 -9.59
N TYR A 91 5.11 2.75 -8.74
CA TYR A 91 3.69 2.46 -8.93
C TYR A 91 2.94 2.53 -7.59
N TYR A 92 1.78 3.20 -7.56
CA TYR A 92 0.87 3.18 -6.42
C TYR A 92 -0.44 2.50 -6.83
N ILE A 93 -0.78 1.39 -6.18
CA ILE A 93 -2.01 0.64 -6.42
C ILE A 93 -2.92 0.68 -5.19
N LEU A 94 -4.14 1.16 -5.36
CA LEU A 94 -5.21 1.01 -4.39
C LEU A 94 -5.97 -0.29 -4.66
N ASN A 95 -5.93 -1.22 -3.70
CA ASN A 95 -6.63 -2.50 -3.80
C ASN A 95 -7.99 -2.43 -3.11
N GLN A 96 -8.99 -3.00 -3.76
CA GLN A 96 -10.32 -3.18 -3.21
C GLN A 96 -10.26 -4.17 -2.04
N PHE A 97 -10.83 -3.79 -0.89
CA PHE A 97 -11.15 -4.78 0.12
C PHE A 97 -12.35 -5.60 -0.33
N VAL A 98 -12.22 -6.92 -0.31
CA VAL A 98 -13.31 -7.87 -0.56
C VAL A 98 -13.43 -8.75 0.68
N PRO A 99 -14.57 -8.73 1.40
CA PRO A 99 -14.76 -9.63 2.53
C PRO A 99 -14.73 -11.09 2.07
N SER A 100 -14.09 -11.94 2.85
CA SER A 100 -14.07 -13.38 2.63
C SER A 100 -13.91 -14.14 3.95
N GLU A 101 -14.20 -15.43 3.94
CA GLU A 101 -14.00 -16.32 5.09
C GLU A 101 -12.54 -16.38 5.56
N THR A 102 -11.59 -16.06 4.68
CA THR A 102 -10.15 -16.05 4.98
C THR A 102 -9.68 -14.74 5.61
N VAL A 103 -10.55 -13.73 5.76
CA VAL A 103 -10.18 -12.50 6.48
C VAL A 103 -9.98 -12.83 7.96
N LEU A 104 -8.79 -12.48 8.46
CA LEU A 104 -8.33 -12.87 9.80
C LEU A 104 -9.17 -12.25 10.91
N ASN A 105 -9.60 -10.99 10.75
CA ASN A 105 -10.49 -10.34 11.69
C ASN A 105 -11.95 -10.67 11.34
N PRO A 106 -12.70 -11.35 12.23
CA PRO A 106 -14.11 -11.68 12.01
C PRO A 106 -15.00 -10.45 11.76
N ASP A 107 -14.66 -9.30 12.35
CA ASP A 107 -15.44 -8.07 12.17
C ASP A 107 -15.36 -7.55 10.74
N PHE A 108 -14.21 -7.74 10.08
CA PHE A 108 -14.02 -7.32 8.69
C PHE A 108 -14.76 -8.22 7.70
N ARG A 109 -15.12 -9.45 8.08
CA ARG A 109 -15.93 -10.34 7.22
C ARG A 109 -17.34 -9.79 6.98
N LYS A 110 -17.83 -8.94 7.89
CA LYS A 110 -19.16 -8.32 7.80
C LYS A 110 -19.14 -6.97 7.06
N LEU A 111 -17.96 -6.42 6.78
CA LEU A 111 -17.83 -5.17 6.05
C LEU A 111 -18.21 -5.36 4.58
N PRO A 112 -18.80 -4.36 3.91
CA PRO A 112 -19.02 -4.43 2.48
C PRO A 112 -17.69 -4.43 1.73
N ALA A 113 -17.68 -4.94 0.49
CA ALA A 113 -16.57 -4.69 -0.41
C ALA A 113 -16.44 -3.18 -0.66
N THR A 114 -15.22 -2.69 -0.78
CA THR A 114 -15.00 -1.25 -1.04
C THR A 114 -15.48 -0.92 -2.46
N PRO A 115 -16.39 0.04 -2.65
CA PRO A 115 -16.86 0.41 -3.98
C PRO A 115 -15.73 0.98 -4.84
N ARG A 116 -15.73 0.67 -6.14
CA ARG A 116 -14.75 1.19 -7.10
C ARG A 116 -14.67 2.71 -7.08
N GLU A 117 -15.80 3.38 -6.90
CA GLU A 117 -15.90 4.85 -6.86
C GLU A 117 -15.13 5.43 -5.68
N VAL A 118 -15.06 4.71 -4.55
CA VAL A 118 -14.24 5.10 -3.40
C VAL A 118 -12.76 4.97 -3.76
N LEU A 119 -12.35 3.88 -4.42
CA LEU A 119 -10.97 3.72 -4.87
C LEU A 119 -10.56 4.83 -5.85
N LEU A 120 -11.44 5.23 -6.77
CA LEU A 120 -11.14 6.32 -7.71
C LEU A 120 -10.99 7.67 -7.02
N LYS A 121 -11.81 7.97 -6.01
CA LYS A 121 -11.66 9.18 -5.20
C LYS A 121 -10.32 9.20 -4.47
N LEU A 122 -9.94 8.08 -3.86
CA LEU A 122 -8.64 7.95 -3.19
C LEU A 122 -7.47 7.98 -4.18
N ALA A 123 -7.63 7.43 -5.38
CA ALA A 123 -6.62 7.48 -6.44
C ALA A 123 -6.36 8.92 -6.89
N ARG A 124 -7.39 9.76 -6.89
CA ARG A 124 -7.23 11.19 -7.16
C ARG A 124 -6.32 11.87 -6.13
N ILE A 125 -6.50 11.57 -4.84
CA ILE A 125 -5.65 12.11 -3.76
C ILE A 125 -4.19 11.70 -3.95
N VAL A 126 -3.95 10.42 -4.27
CA VAL A 126 -2.60 9.93 -4.58
C VAL A 126 -2.03 10.67 -5.80
N TYR A 127 -2.81 10.83 -6.86
CA TYR A 127 -2.37 11.53 -8.08
C TYR A 127 -2.03 13.01 -7.81
N ASP A 128 -2.86 13.70 -7.03
CA ASP A 128 -2.67 15.10 -6.66
C ASP A 128 -1.48 15.28 -5.70
N SER A 129 -1.04 14.21 -5.02
CA SER A 129 0.20 14.16 -4.22
C SER A 129 1.47 14.04 -5.07
N GLY A 130 1.36 13.99 -6.40
CA GLY A 130 2.49 14.02 -7.34
C GLY A 130 2.76 12.70 -8.07
N PHE A 131 2.09 11.61 -7.68
CA PHE A 131 2.24 10.31 -8.33
C PHE A 131 1.60 10.32 -9.74
N ARG A 132 2.23 9.61 -10.68
CA ARG A 132 1.75 9.52 -12.08
C ARG A 132 1.31 8.12 -12.48
N GLU A 133 1.93 7.11 -11.90
CA GLU A 133 1.59 5.70 -12.06
C GLU A 133 0.66 5.25 -10.94
N VAL A 134 -0.57 5.77 -10.95
CA VAL A 134 -1.61 5.44 -9.97
C VAL A 134 -2.61 4.47 -10.59
N TYR A 135 -2.94 3.41 -9.87
CA TYR A 135 -3.85 2.36 -10.32
C TYR A 135 -4.86 2.00 -9.25
N VAL A 136 -6.02 1.51 -9.69
CA VAL A 136 -7.03 0.88 -8.84
C VAL A 136 -7.17 -0.57 -9.24
N ARG A 137 -7.28 -1.47 -8.25
CA ARG A 137 -7.50 -2.89 -8.49
C ARG A 137 -8.81 -3.32 -7.84
N THR A 138 -9.74 -3.77 -8.67
CA THR A 138 -11.04 -4.27 -8.24
C THR A 138 -11.24 -5.71 -8.71
N ARG A 139 -12.14 -6.45 -8.06
CA ARG A 139 -12.49 -7.82 -8.46
C ARG A 139 -13.22 -7.83 -9.80
N GLU A 140 -14.06 -6.84 -10.03
CA GLU A 140 -14.91 -6.71 -11.20
C GLU A 140 -14.18 -6.26 -12.47
N ARG A 141 -13.13 -5.45 -12.36
CA ARG A 141 -12.44 -4.86 -13.52
C ARG A 141 -10.93 -5.14 -13.57
N GLY A 142 -10.39 -5.85 -12.59
CA GLY A 142 -8.96 -6.11 -12.51
C GLY A 142 -8.17 -4.83 -12.19
N LEU A 143 -6.98 -4.70 -12.77
CA LEU A 143 -6.10 -3.55 -12.59
C LEU A 143 -6.39 -2.48 -13.64
N GLU A 144 -6.73 -1.27 -13.20
CA GLU A 144 -7.04 -0.13 -14.06
C GLU A 144 -6.10 1.04 -13.72
N LYS A 145 -5.54 1.70 -14.73
CA LYS A 145 -4.81 2.95 -14.53
C LYS A 145 -5.81 4.07 -14.20
N PHE A 146 -5.51 4.86 -13.19
CA PHE A 146 -6.29 6.05 -12.86
C PHE A 146 -5.98 7.16 -13.86
N HIS A 147 -7.03 7.78 -14.40
CA HIS A 147 -6.94 8.92 -15.29
C HIS A 147 -7.73 10.09 -14.68
N PRO A 148 -7.12 11.27 -14.44
CA PRO A 148 -7.76 12.39 -13.74
C PRO A 148 -8.90 13.08 -14.52
N LEU A 149 -9.19 12.63 -15.76
CA LEU A 149 -10.12 13.23 -16.71
C LEU A 149 -11.31 12.30 -17.09
N SER A 150 -11.53 11.20 -16.36
CA SER A 150 -12.69 10.31 -16.54
C SER A 150 -13.78 10.55 -15.52
#